data_AF-A0AAV4ZYF6-F1
#
_entry.id   AF-A0AAV4ZYF6-F1
#
_cell.length_a   1.000
_cell.length_b   1.000
_cell.length_c   1.000
_cell.angle_alpha   90.00
_cell.angle_beta   90.00
_cell.angle_gamma   90.00
#
_symmetry.space_group_name_H-M   'P 1'
#
loop_
_entity.id
_entity.type
_entity.pdbx_description
1 polymer ?
#
loop_
_entity_poly.entity_id
_entity_poly.type
_entity_poly.pdbx_seq_one_letter_code
_entity_poly.pdbx_strand_id
1 'polypeptide(L)'
;MNERVRVRGITIHRPIIYGNTAVPIPEEERLTSKNADHTFRWTVAVRSPVTPPNSKKDVVGGADDLSYFIKRVTFKLHDTYPSPNRNLDKPPFEVTETGWGEFEIGIRITFVAESGEKALSLHHHLKLHQWSPDGSGGVDPSLALPQPSTHAVHSWQYDEIVFHEPYQAFYNILLNHTPTALSNMRKKTVPPIQYPQDANTETNDAETPEFSTPMEKDEAERLETVRRTILAETEKLRQSLLLKEKELEQLKKQLEAQ
;
A
#
# COMPACT_ATOMS: atom_id res chain seq x y z
N MET A 1 -19.68 -13.83 31.21
CA MET A 1 -19.22 -12.41 31.15
C MET A 1 -19.37 -11.93 29.72
N ASN A 2 -19.75 -10.68 29.51
CA ASN A 2 -20.31 -10.21 28.24
C ASN A 2 -19.20 -9.89 27.22
N GLU A 3 -18.78 -10.87 26.41
CA GLU A 3 -17.67 -10.79 25.44
C GLU A 3 -17.85 -9.73 24.34
N ARG A 4 -19.09 -9.23 24.16
CA ARG A 4 -19.46 -8.22 23.14
C ARG A 4 -19.67 -6.82 23.71
N VAL A 5 -19.00 -6.47 24.80
CA VAL A 5 -18.97 -5.08 25.31
C VAL A 5 -17.84 -4.32 24.63
N ARG A 6 -18.15 -3.18 23.99
CA ARG A 6 -17.13 -2.28 23.41
C ARG A 6 -16.44 -1.46 24.50
N VAL A 7 -15.13 -1.29 24.38
CA VAL A 7 -14.35 -0.49 25.32
C VAL A 7 -14.36 0.97 24.86
N ARG A 8 -15.10 1.82 25.56
CA ARG A 8 -15.34 3.21 25.15
C ARG A 8 -14.08 4.06 25.25
N GLY A 9 -13.93 5.00 24.32
CA GLY A 9 -12.82 5.96 24.30
C GLY A 9 -11.44 5.36 24.08
N ILE A 10 -11.33 4.07 23.72
CA ILE A 10 -10.07 3.42 23.39
C ILE A 10 -9.96 3.27 21.88
N THR A 11 -8.81 3.67 21.35
CA THR A 11 -8.39 3.40 19.97
C THR A 11 -7.06 2.66 20.01
N ILE A 12 -6.93 1.60 19.22
CA ILE A 12 -5.72 0.80 19.11
C ILE A 12 -5.45 0.48 17.64
N HIS A 13 -4.20 0.53 17.21
CA HIS A 13 -3.82 0.31 15.81
C HIS A 13 -2.95 -0.94 15.63
N ARG A 14 -2.89 -1.46 14.40
CA ARG A 14 -1.99 -2.53 13.98
C ARG A 14 -1.27 -2.17 12.69
N PRO A 15 0.07 -2.06 12.73
CA PRO A 15 0.83 -1.71 11.55
C PRO A 15 0.94 -2.91 10.61
N ILE A 16 0.78 -2.66 9.33
CA ILE A 16 0.92 -3.63 8.26
C ILE A 16 1.73 -3.02 7.12
N ILE A 17 2.30 -3.89 6.30
CA ILE A 17 2.75 -3.52 4.97
C ILE A 17 2.01 -4.36 3.95
N TYR A 18 1.73 -3.77 2.81
CA TYR A 18 1.22 -4.49 1.66
C TYR A 18 1.90 -4.01 0.39
N GLY A 19 2.01 -4.89 -0.59
CA GLY A 19 2.72 -4.58 -1.82
C GLY A 19 3.24 -5.81 -2.50
N ASN A 20 4.21 -5.62 -3.41
CA ASN A 20 4.81 -6.70 -4.16
C ASN A 20 6.34 -6.60 -4.30
N THR A 21 6.94 -7.77 -4.49
CA THR A 21 8.28 -7.91 -5.08
C THR A 21 8.14 -8.55 -6.46
N ALA A 22 8.95 -8.15 -7.44
CA ALA A 22 8.99 -8.75 -8.77
C ALA A 22 10.44 -9.02 -9.22
N VAL A 23 10.67 -10.13 -9.91
CA VAL A 23 11.97 -10.55 -10.42
C VAL A 23 11.80 -10.98 -11.88
N PRO A 24 12.68 -10.54 -12.81
CA PRO A 24 12.63 -11.01 -14.19
C PRO A 24 12.88 -12.52 -14.26
N ILE A 25 12.15 -13.20 -15.16
CA ILE A 25 12.33 -14.63 -15.42
C ILE A 25 13.39 -14.78 -16.52
N PRO A 26 14.46 -15.55 -16.30
CA PRO A 26 15.47 -15.83 -17.33
C PRO A 26 14.84 -16.47 -18.57
N GLU A 27 15.39 -16.18 -19.75
CA GLU A 27 14.87 -16.68 -21.03
C GLU A 27 14.81 -18.22 -21.08
N GLU A 28 15.82 -18.89 -20.54
CA GLU A 28 15.87 -20.37 -20.45
C GLU A 28 14.68 -20.95 -19.66
N GLU A 29 14.29 -20.29 -18.57
CA GLU A 29 13.13 -20.70 -17.76
C GLU A 29 11.81 -20.35 -18.47
N ARG A 30 11.75 -19.22 -19.18
CA ARG A 30 10.56 -18.85 -19.97
C ARG A 30 10.25 -19.90 -21.04
N LEU A 31 11.27 -20.34 -21.79
CA LEU A 31 11.13 -21.30 -22.89
C LEU A 31 10.67 -22.70 -22.44
N THR A 32 10.95 -23.06 -21.18
CA THR A 32 10.55 -24.36 -20.61
C THR A 32 9.21 -24.29 -19.87
N SER A 33 8.72 -23.08 -19.57
CA SER A 33 7.46 -22.87 -18.89
C SER A 33 6.25 -23.00 -19.82
N LYS A 34 5.08 -23.32 -19.26
CA LYS A 34 3.82 -23.35 -20.01
C LYS A 34 3.37 -21.96 -20.49
N ASN A 35 3.87 -20.91 -19.86
CA ASN A 35 3.50 -19.51 -20.12
C ASN A 35 4.73 -18.75 -20.60
N ALA A 36 5.23 -19.09 -21.79
CA ALA A 36 6.45 -18.52 -22.36
C ALA A 36 6.41 -16.99 -22.48
N ASP A 37 5.22 -16.38 -22.52
CA ASP A 37 5.03 -14.94 -22.59
C ASP A 37 5.33 -14.22 -21.26
N HIS A 38 5.28 -14.91 -20.11
CA HIS A 38 5.43 -14.31 -18.79
C HIS A 38 6.86 -13.87 -18.49
N THR A 39 7.10 -12.56 -18.37
CA THR A 39 8.44 -11.97 -18.24
C THR A 39 8.90 -11.82 -16.80
N PHE A 40 7.98 -11.76 -15.84
CA PHE A 40 8.28 -11.55 -14.43
C PHE A 40 7.62 -12.61 -13.55
N ARG A 41 8.33 -12.96 -12.47
CA ARG A 41 7.78 -13.65 -11.31
C ARG A 41 7.58 -12.62 -10.22
N TRP A 42 6.35 -12.47 -9.76
CA TRP A 42 6.00 -11.46 -8.76
C TRP A 42 5.29 -12.11 -7.58
N THR A 43 5.49 -11.54 -6.39
CA THR A 43 4.85 -11.95 -5.14
C THR A 43 4.20 -10.75 -4.51
N VAL A 44 2.87 -10.79 -4.37
CA VAL A 44 2.09 -9.80 -3.62
C VAL A 44 1.86 -10.33 -2.20
N ALA A 45 1.95 -9.48 -1.18
CA ALA A 45 1.76 -9.92 0.20
C ALA A 45 1.16 -8.83 1.10
N VAL A 46 0.60 -9.29 2.24
CA VAL A 46 0.30 -8.48 3.43
C VAL A 46 1.13 -9.04 4.59
N ARG A 47 1.96 -8.21 5.22
CA ARG A 47 2.93 -8.63 6.25
C ARG A 47 3.02 -7.62 7.39
N SER A 48 3.66 -8.01 8.50
CA SER A 48 4.09 -7.04 9.49
C SER A 48 5.24 -6.18 8.91
N PRO A 49 5.42 -4.94 9.35
CA PRO A 49 6.40 -4.03 8.76
C PRO A 49 7.85 -4.38 9.15
N VAL A 50 8.06 -4.99 10.32
CA VAL A 50 9.40 -5.35 10.81
C VAL A 50 9.95 -6.55 10.05
N THR A 51 11.18 -6.43 9.57
CA THR A 51 11.91 -7.50 8.89
C THR A 51 12.63 -8.38 9.93
N PRO A 52 12.51 -9.73 9.87
CA PRO A 52 13.24 -10.62 10.78
C PRO A 52 14.77 -10.45 10.65
N PRO A 53 15.55 -10.48 11.74
CA PRO A 53 16.99 -10.24 11.67
C PRO A 53 17.79 -11.27 10.84
N ASN A 54 17.23 -12.46 10.60
CA ASN A 54 17.85 -13.55 9.83
C ASN A 54 17.10 -13.85 8.52
N SER A 55 16.26 -12.94 8.02
CA SER A 55 15.53 -13.18 6.77
C SER A 55 16.47 -13.14 5.55
N LYS A 56 16.06 -13.85 4.48
CA LYS A 56 16.74 -13.75 3.19
C LYS A 56 16.74 -12.28 2.74
N LYS A 57 17.81 -11.88 2.04
CA LYS A 57 17.99 -10.49 1.59
C LYS A 57 16.71 -9.97 0.95
N ASP A 58 16.02 -10.74 0.11
CA ASP A 58 14.89 -10.27 -0.72
C ASP A 58 13.53 -10.16 0.00
N VAL A 59 13.46 -10.40 1.31
CA VAL A 59 12.20 -10.40 2.09
C VAL A 59 12.03 -9.08 2.83
N VAL A 60 10.96 -8.36 2.48
CA VAL A 60 10.51 -7.15 3.19
C VAL A 60 9.46 -7.55 4.24
N GLY A 61 9.69 -7.17 5.50
CA GLY A 61 8.77 -7.37 6.62
C GLY A 61 8.54 -8.83 7.02
N GLY A 62 7.49 -9.07 7.82
CA GLY A 62 7.03 -10.39 8.20
C GLY A 62 7.64 -11.00 9.46
N ALA A 63 8.20 -10.20 10.37
CA ALA A 63 8.67 -10.66 11.68
C ALA A 63 7.55 -11.09 12.64
N ASP A 64 6.40 -10.42 12.58
CA ASP A 64 5.26 -10.66 13.48
C ASP A 64 4.18 -11.48 12.77
N ASP A 65 3.52 -12.36 13.52
CA ASP A 65 2.33 -13.06 13.03
C ASP A 65 1.11 -12.14 13.09
N LEU A 66 0.38 -11.99 11.99
CA LEU A 66 -0.85 -11.20 11.92
C LEU A 66 -2.13 -12.03 12.12
N SER A 67 -2.02 -13.36 12.24
CA SER A 67 -3.17 -14.28 12.27
C SER A 67 -4.09 -14.09 13.49
N TYR A 68 -3.59 -13.48 14.57
CA TYR A 68 -4.38 -13.21 15.78
C TYR A 68 -5.50 -12.18 15.57
N PHE A 69 -5.41 -11.34 14.53
CA PHE A 69 -6.45 -10.37 14.20
C PHE A 69 -6.94 -10.45 12.75
N ILE A 70 -6.15 -11.04 11.85
CA ILE A 70 -6.53 -11.31 10.46
C ILE A 70 -6.95 -12.77 10.32
N LYS A 71 -8.21 -12.99 9.93
CA LYS A 71 -8.76 -14.32 9.63
C LYS A 71 -8.44 -14.77 8.22
N ARG A 72 -8.52 -13.85 7.25
CA ARG A 72 -8.33 -14.16 5.83
C ARG A 72 -7.87 -12.94 5.07
N VAL A 73 -6.95 -13.13 4.13
CA VAL A 73 -6.63 -12.16 3.08
C VAL A 73 -7.08 -12.71 1.73
N THR A 74 -7.84 -11.91 0.98
CA THR A 74 -8.23 -12.24 -0.39
C THR A 74 -7.52 -11.31 -1.35
N PHE A 75 -6.74 -11.86 -2.27
CA PHE A 75 -6.15 -11.12 -3.39
C PHE A 75 -7.01 -11.33 -4.63
N LYS A 76 -7.57 -10.25 -5.18
CA LYS A 76 -8.28 -10.23 -6.46
C LYS A 76 -7.28 -9.83 -7.55
N LEU A 77 -6.85 -10.82 -8.31
CA LEU A 77 -5.99 -10.68 -9.48
C LEU A 77 -6.81 -10.25 -10.71
N HIS A 78 -6.11 -9.96 -11.81
CA HIS A 78 -6.75 -9.70 -13.10
C HIS A 78 -7.48 -10.96 -13.63
N ASP A 79 -8.58 -10.76 -14.36
CA ASP A 79 -9.48 -11.84 -14.81
C ASP A 79 -8.84 -12.82 -15.80
N THR A 80 -7.67 -12.48 -16.35
CA THR A 80 -6.87 -13.39 -17.19
C THR A 80 -6.24 -14.54 -16.40
N TYR A 81 -6.11 -14.41 -15.08
CA TYR A 81 -5.55 -15.47 -14.25
C TYR A 81 -6.61 -16.51 -13.89
N PRO A 82 -6.26 -17.81 -13.86
CA PRO A 82 -7.16 -18.82 -13.35
C PRO A 82 -7.41 -18.60 -11.86
N SER A 83 -8.68 -18.64 -11.48
CA SER A 83 -9.14 -18.34 -10.11
C SER A 83 -8.57 -16.99 -9.60
N PRO A 84 -9.01 -15.85 -10.17
CA PRO A 84 -8.42 -14.55 -9.87
C PRO A 84 -8.61 -14.15 -8.40
N ASN A 85 -9.61 -14.70 -7.71
CA ASN A 85 -9.81 -14.48 -6.28
C ASN A 85 -9.03 -15.55 -5.47
N ARG A 86 -7.86 -15.19 -4.95
CA ARG A 86 -7.01 -16.03 -4.12
C ARG A 86 -7.31 -15.78 -2.64
N ASN A 87 -7.89 -16.77 -1.97
CA ASN A 87 -8.25 -16.68 -0.55
C ASN A 87 -7.22 -17.39 0.31
N LEU A 88 -6.59 -16.66 1.24
CA LEU A 88 -5.61 -17.19 2.17
C LEU A 88 -6.13 -17.08 3.60
N ASP A 89 -6.45 -18.22 4.21
CA ASP A 89 -6.95 -18.31 5.59
C ASP A 89 -5.84 -18.40 6.64
N LYS A 90 -4.58 -18.58 6.22
CA LYS A 90 -3.43 -18.75 7.11
C LYS A 90 -2.21 -17.99 6.58
N PRO A 91 -1.32 -17.52 7.47
CA PRO A 91 -0.05 -16.94 7.07
C PRO A 91 0.87 -18.01 6.44
N PRO A 92 1.81 -17.62 5.55
CA PRO A 92 2.03 -16.27 5.06
C PRO A 92 0.93 -15.79 4.11
N PHE A 93 0.48 -14.55 4.28
CA PHE A 93 -0.57 -13.95 3.44
C PHE A 93 0.04 -13.39 2.15
N GLU A 94 0.51 -14.28 1.28
CA GLU A 94 1.17 -13.93 0.02
C GLU A 94 0.77 -14.83 -1.14
N VAL A 95 0.82 -14.27 -2.35
CA VAL A 95 0.56 -14.98 -3.60
C VAL A 95 1.71 -14.72 -4.54
N THR A 96 2.35 -15.79 -5.00
CA THR A 96 3.35 -15.75 -6.07
C THR A 96 2.72 -16.18 -7.39
N GLU A 97 2.93 -15.38 -8.43
CA GLU A 97 2.46 -15.64 -9.78
C GLU A 97 3.51 -15.19 -10.80
N THR A 98 3.24 -15.51 -12.06
CA THR A 98 4.07 -15.06 -13.19
C THR A 98 3.20 -14.24 -14.14
N GLY A 99 3.78 -13.23 -14.78
CA GLY A 99 3.03 -12.36 -15.69
C GLY A 99 3.93 -11.43 -16.48
N TRP A 100 3.33 -10.65 -17.36
CA TRP A 100 4.04 -9.72 -18.25
C TRP A 100 3.62 -8.26 -18.10
N GLY A 101 2.50 -7.98 -17.43
CA GLY A 101 1.92 -6.65 -17.33
C GLY A 101 1.60 -6.23 -15.89
N GLU A 102 1.60 -4.91 -15.67
CA GLU A 102 1.17 -4.25 -14.44
C GLU A 102 -0.35 -4.13 -14.41
N PHE A 103 -0.96 -4.33 -13.24
CA PHE A 103 -2.40 -4.19 -13.04
C PHE A 103 -2.72 -3.92 -11.56
N GLU A 104 -3.95 -3.49 -11.29
CA GLU A 104 -4.41 -3.24 -9.93
C GLU A 104 -4.89 -4.53 -9.26
N ILE A 105 -4.29 -4.86 -8.11
CA ILE A 105 -4.65 -5.99 -7.25
C ILE A 105 -5.53 -5.47 -6.13
N GLY A 106 -6.77 -5.98 -6.03
CA GLY A 106 -7.64 -5.72 -4.89
C GLY A 106 -7.23 -6.63 -3.72
N ILE A 107 -6.95 -6.05 -2.55
CA ILE A 107 -6.57 -6.78 -1.34
C ILE A 107 -7.68 -6.60 -0.31
N ARG A 108 -8.36 -7.69 0.06
CA ARG A 108 -9.43 -7.67 1.05
C ARG A 108 -9.02 -8.42 2.31
N ILE A 109 -8.88 -7.71 3.43
CA ILE A 109 -8.52 -8.25 4.74
C ILE A 109 -9.80 -8.47 5.54
N THR A 110 -10.06 -9.73 5.89
CA THR A 110 -11.17 -10.13 6.77
C THR A 110 -10.63 -10.40 8.16
N PHE A 111 -11.20 -9.75 9.16
CA PHE A 111 -10.78 -9.88 10.55
C PHE A 111 -11.35 -11.13 11.23
N VAL A 112 -10.75 -11.50 12.36
CA VAL A 112 -11.28 -12.53 13.28
C VAL A 112 -12.68 -12.15 13.79
N ALA A 113 -13.49 -13.14 14.15
CA ALA A 113 -14.89 -12.91 14.50
C ALA A 113 -15.04 -12.03 15.76
N GLU A 114 -14.06 -12.11 16.65
CA GLU A 114 -13.93 -11.39 17.90
C GLU A 114 -13.83 -9.88 17.68
N SER A 115 -13.27 -9.43 16.56
CA SER A 115 -13.20 -8.00 16.25
C SER A 115 -14.59 -7.42 15.98
N GLY A 116 -15.46 -8.21 15.34
CA GLY A 116 -16.75 -7.79 14.80
C GLY A 116 -16.67 -6.57 13.88
N GLU A 117 -15.51 -6.32 13.29
CA GLU A 117 -15.26 -5.26 12.33
C GLU A 117 -15.53 -5.73 10.91
N LYS A 118 -15.88 -4.79 10.03
CA LYS A 118 -16.06 -5.07 8.60
C LYS A 118 -14.69 -5.35 7.95
N ALA A 119 -14.70 -6.13 6.87
CA ALA A 119 -13.49 -6.36 6.09
C ALA A 119 -12.93 -5.03 5.53
N LEU A 120 -11.61 -4.88 5.58
CA LEU A 120 -10.87 -3.77 5.01
C LEU A 120 -10.51 -4.09 3.55
N SER A 121 -10.68 -3.12 2.66
CA SER A 121 -10.33 -3.24 1.24
C SER A 121 -9.23 -2.23 0.90
N LEU A 122 -8.13 -2.73 0.36
CA LEU A 122 -6.97 -1.98 -0.11
C LEU A 122 -6.77 -2.27 -1.61
N HIS A 123 -6.08 -1.39 -2.29
CA HIS A 123 -5.76 -1.55 -3.72
C HIS A 123 -4.27 -1.32 -3.91
N HIS A 124 -3.60 -2.27 -4.55
CA HIS A 124 -2.17 -2.19 -4.84
C HIS A 124 -1.93 -2.27 -6.33
N HIS A 125 -1.24 -1.30 -6.90
CA HIS A 125 -0.85 -1.37 -8.31
C HIS A 125 0.44 -2.19 -8.43
N LEU A 126 0.35 -3.38 -9.05
CA LEU A 126 1.48 -4.29 -9.21
C LEU A 126 2.59 -3.62 -10.00
N LYS A 127 3.80 -3.56 -9.43
CA LYS A 127 4.99 -3.01 -10.08
C LYS A 127 5.95 -4.10 -10.53
N LEU A 128 6.29 -4.10 -11.82
CA LEU A 128 7.21 -5.03 -12.44
C LEU A 128 8.52 -4.35 -12.87
N HIS A 129 8.46 -3.09 -13.25
CA HIS A 129 9.61 -2.32 -13.72
C HIS A 129 10.11 -1.31 -12.68
N GLN A 130 11.40 -1.04 -12.69
CA GLN A 130 11.98 0.04 -11.89
C GLN A 130 11.54 1.38 -12.45
N TRP A 131 11.21 2.33 -11.58
CA TRP A 131 10.97 3.72 -11.98
C TRP A 131 12.32 4.39 -12.24
N SER A 132 12.64 4.70 -13.49
CA SER A 132 13.87 5.41 -13.82
C SER A 132 13.69 6.92 -13.49
N PRO A 133 14.51 7.51 -12.60
CA PRO A 133 14.37 8.90 -12.15
C PRO A 133 14.81 9.91 -13.22
N ASP A 134 15.45 9.48 -14.30
CA ASP A 134 15.66 10.28 -15.49
C ASP A 134 14.31 10.45 -16.20
N GLY A 135 13.62 11.53 -15.83
CA GLY A 135 12.49 12.10 -16.55
C GLY A 135 12.85 12.44 -18.00
N SER A 136 13.09 11.44 -18.83
CA SER A 136 12.91 11.49 -20.26
C SER A 136 11.41 11.38 -20.56
N GLY A 137 10.62 12.29 -19.96
CA GLY A 137 9.29 12.70 -20.40
C GLY A 137 9.35 13.45 -21.74
N GLY A 138 10.17 12.94 -22.66
CA GLY A 138 10.52 13.50 -23.96
C GLY A 138 11.03 12.45 -24.94
N VAL A 139 11.28 11.20 -24.52
CA VAL A 139 11.35 10.08 -25.45
C VAL A 139 10.01 9.35 -25.40
N ASP A 140 9.41 9.20 -26.58
CA ASP A 140 8.21 8.40 -26.80
C ASP A 140 8.32 7.08 -26.01
N PRO A 141 7.32 6.71 -25.17
CA PRO A 141 7.28 5.43 -24.46
C PRO A 141 7.50 4.21 -25.35
N SER A 142 7.37 4.36 -26.68
CA SER A 142 7.69 3.33 -27.67
C SER A 142 9.19 3.10 -27.93
N LEU A 143 10.08 4.01 -27.50
CA LEU A 143 11.52 4.01 -27.84
C LEU A 143 12.45 3.71 -26.66
N ALA A 144 11.95 3.72 -25.42
CA ALA A 144 12.72 3.25 -24.28
C ALA A 144 12.80 1.72 -24.34
N LEU A 145 13.94 1.19 -24.82
CA LEU A 145 14.20 -0.24 -24.72
C LEU A 145 14.07 -0.64 -23.23
N PRO A 146 13.23 -1.62 -22.87
CA PRO A 146 13.19 -2.11 -21.51
C PRO A 146 14.57 -2.70 -21.20
N GLN A 147 15.42 -1.95 -20.50
CA GLN A 147 16.65 -2.51 -19.98
C GLN A 147 16.23 -3.58 -18.95
N PRO A 148 16.66 -4.83 -19.10
CA PRO A 148 16.33 -5.86 -18.12
C PRO A 148 17.00 -5.46 -16.80
N SER A 149 16.21 -4.94 -15.87
CA SER A 149 16.65 -4.73 -14.50
C SER A 149 17.04 -6.09 -13.94
N THR A 150 18.32 -6.33 -13.71
CA THR A 150 18.83 -7.59 -13.12
C THR A 150 18.40 -7.75 -11.65
N HIS A 151 17.86 -6.70 -11.05
CA HIS A 151 17.51 -6.60 -9.65
C HIS A 151 16.00 -6.78 -9.40
N ALA A 152 15.67 -7.25 -8.20
CA ALA A 152 14.30 -7.36 -7.75
C ALA A 152 13.66 -5.95 -7.63
N VAL A 153 12.47 -5.80 -8.19
CA VAL A 153 11.65 -4.60 -8.02
C VAL A 153 10.82 -4.77 -6.75
N HIS A 154 10.87 -3.78 -5.86
CA HIS A 154 10.10 -3.76 -4.63
C HIS A 154 9.15 -2.57 -4.64
N SER A 155 7.86 -2.81 -4.38
CA SER A 155 6.86 -1.75 -4.20
C SER A 155 6.01 -2.10 -2.99
N TRP A 156 6.28 -1.43 -1.87
CA TRP A 156 5.67 -1.71 -0.58
C TRP A 156 5.09 -0.43 0.02
N GLN A 157 3.93 -0.56 0.64
CA GLN A 157 3.21 0.52 1.31
C GLN A 157 3.03 0.17 2.77
N TYR A 158 3.30 1.13 3.65
CA TYR A 158 3.00 1.04 5.08
C TYR A 158 1.59 1.57 5.34
N ASP A 159 0.86 0.88 6.21
CA ASP A 159 -0.48 1.31 6.63
C ASP A 159 -0.76 0.84 8.07
N GLU A 160 -1.72 1.49 8.72
CA GLU A 160 -2.12 1.19 10.09
C GLU A 160 -3.62 0.91 10.18
N ILE A 161 -3.94 -0.33 10.56
CA ILE A 161 -5.33 -0.72 10.79
C ILE A 161 -5.76 -0.20 12.16
N VAL A 162 -6.63 0.81 12.17
CA VAL A 162 -7.14 1.43 13.39
C VAL A 162 -8.46 0.79 13.82
N PHE A 163 -8.50 0.27 15.06
CA PHE A 163 -9.69 -0.25 15.70
C PHE A 163 -10.20 0.76 16.74
N HIS A 164 -11.34 1.38 16.44
CA HIS A 164 -12.00 2.34 17.33
C HIS A 164 -13.02 1.63 18.23
N GLU A 165 -12.90 1.82 19.54
CA GLU A 165 -13.74 1.20 20.57
C GLU A 165 -13.93 -0.32 20.33
N PRO A 166 -12.84 -1.11 20.29
CA PRO A 166 -12.91 -2.53 20.03
C PRO A 166 -13.73 -3.27 21.09
N TYR A 167 -14.26 -4.44 20.76
CA TYR A 167 -14.84 -5.33 21.77
C TYR A 167 -13.78 -5.73 22.81
N GLN A 168 -14.18 -5.85 24.07
CA GLN A 168 -13.28 -6.16 25.19
C GLN A 168 -12.48 -7.45 24.95
N ALA A 169 -13.12 -8.50 24.41
CA ALA A 169 -12.43 -9.75 24.09
C ALA A 169 -11.33 -9.54 23.04
N PHE A 170 -11.64 -8.80 21.97
CA PHE A 170 -10.68 -8.46 20.92
C PHE A 170 -9.57 -7.54 21.43
N TYR A 171 -9.91 -6.54 22.24
CA TYR A 171 -8.94 -5.66 22.87
C TYR A 171 -7.91 -6.44 23.70
N ASN A 172 -8.36 -7.44 24.47
CA ASN A 172 -7.45 -8.31 25.24
C ASN A 172 -6.55 -9.15 24.31
N ILE A 173 -7.08 -9.66 23.20
CA ILE A 173 -6.28 -10.37 22.18
C ILE A 173 -5.19 -9.44 21.64
N LEU A 174 -5.55 -8.20 21.31
CA LEU A 174 -4.61 -7.19 20.84
C LEU A 174 -3.55 -6.89 21.90
N LEU A 175 -3.91 -6.66 23.17
CA LEU A 175 -2.93 -6.39 24.24
C LEU A 175 -1.94 -7.54 24.45
N ASN A 176 -2.37 -8.79 24.24
CA ASN A 176 -1.49 -9.97 24.35
C ASN A 176 -0.54 -10.14 23.15
N HIS A 177 -0.79 -9.42 22.04
CA HIS A 177 0.02 -9.45 20.83
C HIS A 177 0.47 -8.03 20.49
N THR A 178 1.43 -7.52 21.26
CA THR A 178 2.04 -6.22 21.01
C THR A 178 2.91 -6.27 19.75
N PRO A 179 2.71 -5.39 18.77
CA PRO A 179 3.56 -5.34 17.57
C PRO A 179 5.02 -5.07 17.92
N THR A 180 5.94 -5.63 17.14
CA THR A 180 7.36 -5.28 17.28
C THR A 180 7.58 -3.85 16.79
N ALA A 181 8.31 -3.06 17.57
CA ALA A 181 8.61 -1.67 17.21
C ALA A 181 9.56 -1.61 15.99
N LEU A 182 9.34 -0.63 15.11
CA LEU A 182 10.25 -0.36 13.99
C LEU A 182 11.63 0.07 14.49
N SER A 183 12.65 -0.14 13.66
CA SER A 183 14.00 0.33 13.95
C SER A 183 14.02 1.85 14.04
N ASN A 184 14.56 2.38 15.15
CA ASN A 184 14.85 3.81 15.31
C ASN A 184 16.05 4.28 14.46
N MET A 185 16.85 3.35 13.96
CA MET A 185 17.94 3.68 13.05
C MET A 185 17.42 3.73 11.62
N ARG A 186 17.76 4.80 10.89
CA ARG A 186 17.63 4.84 9.43
C ARG A 186 18.53 3.75 8.84
N LYS A 187 17.94 2.59 8.55
CA LYS A 187 18.59 1.52 7.80
C LYS A 187 17.92 1.47 6.44
N LYS A 188 18.61 2.02 5.45
CA LYS A 188 18.45 1.77 4.01
C LYS A 188 17.08 2.17 3.41
N THR A 189 17.01 2.02 2.10
CA THR A 189 16.19 2.74 1.11
C THR A 189 14.69 2.70 1.37
N VAL A 190 14.03 3.82 1.03
CA VAL A 190 12.58 4.01 1.05
C VAL A 190 11.96 3.11 -0.02
N PRO A 191 11.00 2.21 0.32
CA PRO A 191 10.23 1.53 -0.72
C PRO A 191 9.46 2.59 -1.52
N PRO A 192 9.48 2.53 -2.87
CA PRO A 192 8.93 3.58 -3.72
C PRO A 192 7.44 3.74 -3.42
N ILE A 193 7.10 4.83 -2.74
CA ILE A 193 5.74 5.32 -2.60
C ILE A 193 5.32 5.83 -3.98
N GLN A 194 4.06 5.60 -4.37
CA GLN A 194 3.47 5.92 -5.68
C GLN A 194 3.48 7.42 -6.09
N TYR A 195 4.26 8.28 -5.44
CA TYR A 195 4.35 9.71 -5.72
C TYR A 195 5.73 10.08 -6.25
N PRO A 196 5.84 11.16 -7.06
CA PRO A 196 7.13 11.59 -7.59
C PRO A 196 8.08 11.84 -6.44
N GLN A 197 9.15 11.04 -6.35
CA GLN A 197 10.25 11.29 -5.44
C GLN A 197 11.00 12.53 -5.92
N ASP A 198 11.38 13.39 -4.99
CA ASP A 198 12.35 14.44 -5.27
C ASP A 198 13.62 13.78 -5.82
N ALA A 199 14.13 14.32 -6.92
CA ALA A 199 15.21 13.78 -7.76
C ALA A 199 16.60 13.63 -7.07
N ASN A 200 16.65 13.70 -5.74
CA ASN A 200 17.87 13.76 -4.94
C ASN A 200 18.07 12.56 -4.00
N THR A 201 17.25 11.52 -4.11
CA THR A 201 17.47 10.28 -3.34
C THR A 201 18.33 9.32 -4.18
N GLU A 202 19.62 9.25 -3.90
CA GLU A 202 20.50 8.21 -4.47
C GLU A 202 20.05 6.84 -3.97
N THR A 203 19.37 6.07 -4.83
CA THR A 203 19.01 4.69 -4.58
C THR A 203 20.21 3.81 -4.88
N ASN A 204 20.75 3.13 -3.87
CA ASN A 204 21.60 1.97 -4.13
C ASN A 204 20.66 0.80 -4.50
N ASP A 205 20.47 0.59 -5.80
CA ASP A 205 19.40 -0.17 -6.46
C ASP A 205 19.35 -1.70 -6.24
N ALA A 206 20.12 -2.23 -5.28
CA ALA A 206 20.30 -3.67 -5.08
C ALA A 206 20.00 -4.14 -3.64
N GLU A 207 19.29 -3.32 -2.86
CA GLU A 207 19.04 -3.58 -1.45
C GLU A 207 17.55 -3.53 -1.10
N THR A 208 17.14 -4.52 -0.31
CA THR A 208 15.76 -4.73 0.10
C THR A 208 15.32 -3.63 1.06
N PRO A 209 14.17 -3.00 0.81
CA PRO A 209 13.71 -1.89 1.63
C PRO A 209 13.32 -2.37 3.04
N GLU A 210 13.49 -1.50 4.03
CA GLU A 210 13.10 -1.73 5.42
C GLU A 210 12.31 -0.51 5.94
N PHE A 211 11.28 -0.75 6.74
CA PHE A 211 10.49 0.32 7.35
C PHE A 211 11.11 0.76 8.68
N SER A 212 11.23 2.07 8.89
CA SER A 212 11.85 2.65 10.09
C SER A 212 10.99 3.76 10.68
N THR A 213 11.10 3.98 12.00
CA THR A 213 10.33 5.02 12.72
C THR A 213 10.53 6.44 12.16
N PRO A 214 11.75 6.84 11.71
CA PRO A 214 11.91 8.14 11.06
C PRO A 214 11.07 8.31 9.79
N MET A 215 10.84 7.24 9.03
CA MET A 215 10.04 7.30 7.79
C MET A 215 8.56 7.56 8.07
N GLU A 216 8.03 7.01 9.18
CA GLU A 216 6.67 7.28 9.63
C GLU A 216 6.48 8.79 9.91
N LYS A 217 7.47 9.41 10.57
CA LYS A 217 7.45 10.85 10.85
C LYS A 217 7.54 11.70 9.58
N ASP A 218 8.44 11.33 8.67
CA ASP A 218 8.63 12.03 7.39
C ASP A 218 7.33 11.97 6.55
N GLU A 219 6.66 10.81 6.53
CA GLU A 219 5.37 10.63 5.84
C GLU A 219 4.22 11.41 6.51
N ALA A 220 4.17 11.43 7.85
CA ALA A 220 3.18 12.22 8.59
C ALA A 220 3.30 13.72 8.29
N GLU A 221 4.53 14.25 8.24
CA GLU A 221 4.80 15.66 7.90
C GLU A 221 4.40 15.98 6.44
N ARG A 222 4.66 15.05 5.51
CA ARG A 222 4.23 15.15 4.12
C ARG A 222 2.71 15.22 4.01
N LEU A 223 1.99 14.31 4.67
CA LEU A 223 0.53 14.27 4.66
C LEU A 223 -0.09 15.51 5.31
N GLU A 224 0.51 16.02 6.39
CA GLU A 224 0.08 17.27 7.02
C GLU A 224 0.24 18.46 6.08
N THR A 225 1.36 18.52 5.35
CA THR A 225 1.59 19.55 4.33
C THR A 225 0.55 19.49 3.22
N VAL A 226 0.27 18.30 2.68
CA VAL A 226 -0.77 18.11 1.64
C VAL A 226 -2.15 18.50 2.17
N ARG A 227 -2.51 18.06 3.38
CA ARG A 227 -3.77 18.40 4.03
C ARG A 227 -3.95 19.91 4.15
N ARG A 228 -2.91 20.63 4.56
CA ARG A 228 -2.93 22.09 4.67
C ARG A 228 -3.21 22.76 3.32
N THR A 229 -2.58 22.28 2.25
CA THR A 229 -2.82 22.78 0.88
C THR A 229 -4.26 22.54 0.43
N ILE A 230 -4.79 21.34 0.62
CA ILE A 230 -6.17 21.00 0.25
C ILE A 230 -7.18 21.88 1.02
N LEU A 231 -6.96 22.10 2.31
CA LEU A 231 -7.84 22.96 3.11
C LEU A 231 -7.83 24.41 2.61
N ALA A 232 -6.65 24.93 2.25
CA ALA A 232 -6.53 26.28 1.68
C ALA A 232 -7.23 26.41 0.33
N GLU A 233 -7.09 25.44 -0.56
CA GLU A 233 -7.80 25.42 -1.85
C GLU A 233 -9.31 25.28 -1.69
N THR A 234 -9.76 24.42 -0.76
CA THR A 234 -11.18 24.21 -0.45
C THR A 234 -11.81 25.52 0.03
N GLU A 235 -11.12 26.25 0.91
CA GLU A 235 -11.59 27.55 1.40
C GLU A 235 -11.63 28.61 0.28
N LYS A 236 -10.61 28.65 -0.59
CA LYS A 236 -10.58 29.54 -1.75
C LYS A 236 -11.76 29.27 -2.71
N LEU A 237 -12.04 28.00 -2.99
CA LEU A 237 -13.18 27.59 -3.82
C LEU A 237 -14.51 27.97 -3.17
N ARG A 238 -14.64 27.77 -1.84
CA ARG A 238 -15.82 28.15 -1.09
C ARG A 238 -16.10 29.65 -1.16
N GLN A 239 -15.07 30.48 -1.01
CA GLN A 239 -15.19 31.93 -1.13
C GLN A 239 -15.59 32.36 -2.55
N SER A 240 -14.99 31.74 -3.57
CA SER A 240 -15.34 31.98 -4.97
C SER A 240 -16.80 31.62 -5.27
N LEU A 241 -17.27 30.49 -4.76
CA LEU A 241 -18.65 30.02 -4.91
C LEU A 241 -19.63 31.03 -4.29
N LEU A 242 -19.35 31.50 -3.06
CA LEU A 242 -20.19 32.48 -2.37
C LEU A 242 -20.29 33.81 -3.14
N LEU A 243 -19.19 34.28 -3.72
CA LEU A 243 -19.20 35.49 -4.55
C LEU A 243 -20.03 35.29 -5.82
N LYS A 244 -19.90 34.14 -6.47
CA LYS A 244 -20.67 33.80 -7.68
C LYS A 244 -22.15 33.63 -7.41
N GLU A 245 -22.53 33.07 -6.26
CA GLU A 245 -23.94 33.00 -5.84
C GLU A 245 -24.54 34.39 -5.64
N LYS A 246 -23.82 35.32 -4.99
CA LYS A 246 -24.26 36.71 -4.84
C LYS A 246 -24.42 37.43 -6.18
N GLU A 247 -23.46 37.27 -7.09
CA GLU A 247 -23.51 37.84 -8.44
C GLU A 247 -24.72 37.29 -9.22
N LEU A 248 -24.95 35.98 -9.14
CA LEU A 248 -26.09 35.31 -9.77
C LEU A 248 -27.42 35.81 -9.22
N GLU A 249 -27.53 35.99 -7.90
CA GLU A 249 -28.75 36.53 -7.27
C GLU A 249 -29.03 37.97 -7.72
N GLN A 250 -27.99 38.80 -7.87
CA GLN A 250 -28.12 40.16 -8.39
C GLN A 250 -28.60 40.18 -9.84
N LEU A 251 -28.01 39.35 -10.70
CA LEU A 251 -28.41 39.25 -12.11
C LEU A 251 -29.85 38.75 -12.27
N LYS A 252 -30.27 37.78 -11.44
CA LYS A 252 -31.67 37.30 -11.43
C LYS A 252 -32.65 38.42 -11.07
N LYS A 253 -32.35 39.21 -10.03
CA LYS A 253 -33.19 40.36 -9.65
C LYS A 253 -33.28 41.41 -10.75
N GLN A 254 -32.20 41.64 -11.49
CA GLN A 254 -32.21 42.55 -12.64
C GLN A 254 -33.06 42.03 -13.79
N LEU A 255 -33.01 40.72 -14.06
CA LEU A 255 -33.81 40.07 -15.09
C LEU A 255 -35.31 40.10 -14.77
N GLU A 256 -35.68 39.87 -13.50
CA GLU A 256 -37.08 39.92 -13.04
C GLU A 256 -37.67 41.34 -13.03
N ALA A 257 -36.83 42.36 -13.06
CA ALA A 257 -37.24 43.77 -13.06
C ALA A 257 -37.41 44.36 -14.49
N GLN A 258 -37.12 43.61 -15.54
CA GLN A 258 -37.38 43.96 -16.95
C GLN A 258 -38.69 43.35 -17.45
#